data_AF-A0AAP2MAX1-F1
#
_entry.id   AF-A0AAP2MAX1-F1
#
_cell.length_a   1.000
_cell.length_b   1.000
_cell.length_c   1.000
_cell.angle_alpha   90.00
_cell.angle_beta   90.00
_cell.angle_gamma   90.00
#
_symmetry.space_group_name_H-M   'P 1'
#
loop_
_entity.id
_entity.type
_entity.pdbx_description
1 polymer ?
#
loop_
_entity_poly.entity_id
_entity_poly.type
_entity_poly.pdbx_seq_one_letter_code
_entity_poly.pdbx_strand_id
1 'polypeptide(L)' 'MLADKRARLVEQLAEIQDSIDFIDAKQRFYDNVLSGATPYVSVLIPSAALAKESEEPGELKGAERK' A
#
# COMPACT_ATOMS: atom_id res chain seq x y z
N MET A 1 -12.32 41.85 -10.23
CA MET A 1 -13.41 40.93 -9.88
C MET A 1 -13.43 39.65 -10.74
N LEU A 2 -13.53 39.72 -12.08
CA LEU A 2 -13.54 38.48 -12.90
C LEU A 2 -12.19 37.77 -12.95
N ALA A 3 -11.09 38.52 -13.06
CA ALA A 3 -9.74 37.97 -13.05
C ALA A 3 -9.45 37.24 -11.72
N ASP A 4 -9.84 37.82 -10.59
CA ASP A 4 -9.65 37.22 -9.26
C ASP A 4 -10.45 35.92 -9.10
N LYS A 5 -11.70 35.89 -9.60
CA LYS A 5 -12.51 34.67 -9.64
C LYS A 5 -11.87 33.59 -10.51
N ARG A 6 -11.31 33.96 -11.67
CA ARG A 6 -10.57 33.02 -12.53
C ARG A 6 -9.32 32.49 -11.81
N ALA A 7 -8.55 33.35 -11.14
CA ALA A 7 -7.36 32.94 -10.40
C ALA A 7 -7.70 31.91 -9.31
N ARG A 8 -8.76 32.16 -8.53
CA ARG A 8 -9.25 31.21 -7.52
C ARG A 8 -9.67 29.87 -8.12
N LEU A 9 -10.33 29.85 -9.28
CA LEU A 9 -10.70 28.60 -9.94
C LEU A 9 -9.47 27.82 -10.41
N VAL A 10 -8.40 28.50 -10.86
CA VAL A 10 -7.15 27.85 -11.24
C VAL A 10 -6.45 27.24 -10.02
N GLU A 11 -6.46 27.92 -8.88
CA GLU A 11 -5.95 27.38 -7.61
C GLU A 11 -6.70 26.12 -7.18
N GLN A 12 -8.04 26.14 -7.23
CA GLN A 12 -8.85 24.96 -6.91
C GLN A 12 -8.61 23.79 -7.88
N LEU A 13 -8.35 24.06 -9.16
CA LEU A 13 -7.96 23.01 -10.11
C LEU A 13 -6.62 22.37 -9.73
N ALA A 14 -5.66 23.16 -9.26
CA ALA A 14 -4.38 22.63 -8.80
C ALA A 14 -4.56 21.74 -7.57
N GLU A 15 -5.34 22.17 -6.57
CA GLU A 15 -5.63 21.36 -5.37
C GLU A 15 -6.31 20.02 -5.71
N ILE A 16 -7.23 20.03 -6.67
CA ILE A 16 -7.88 18.81 -7.16
C ILE A 16 -6.87 17.90 -7.85
N GLN A 17 -5.99 18.45 -8.68
CA GLN A 17 -4.96 17.66 -9.36
C GLN A 17 -3.99 17.03 -8.36
N ASP A 18 -3.55 17.77 -7.35
CA ASP A 18 -2.68 17.25 -6.28
C ASP A 18 -3.35 16.09 -5.52
N SER A 19 -4.66 16.20 -5.29
CA SER A 19 -5.45 15.14 -4.65
C SER A 19 -5.55 13.88 -5.53
N ILE A 20 -5.72 14.05 -6.85
CA ILE A 20 -5.71 12.94 -7.82
C ILE A 20 -4.35 12.26 -7.83
N ASP A 21 -3.26 13.03 -7.92
CA ASP A 21 -1.90 12.51 -7.95
C ASP A 21 -1.58 11.70 -6.67
N PHE A 22 -2.05 12.17 -5.51
CA PHE A 22 -1.94 11.44 -4.25
C PHE A 22 -2.69 10.11 -4.29
N ILE A 23 -3.94 10.10 -4.77
CA ILE A 23 -4.75 8.89 -4.89
C ILE A 23 -4.05 7.88 -5.80
N ASP A 24 -3.57 8.32 -6.96
CA ASP A 24 -2.87 7.46 -7.92
C ASP A 24 -1.59 6.88 -7.33
N ALA A 25 -0.85 7.66 -6.55
CA ALA A 25 0.33 7.17 -5.84
C ALA A 25 -0.03 6.10 -4.80
N LYS A 26 -1.13 6.28 -4.06
CA LYS A 26 -1.62 5.29 -3.10
C LYS A 26 -2.12 4.02 -3.77
N GLN A 27 -2.84 4.15 -4.88
CA GLN A 27 -3.32 3.00 -5.64
C GLN A 27 -2.14 2.14 -6.11
N ARG A 28 -1.14 2.75 -6.77
CA ARG A 28 0.08 2.03 -7.18
C ARG A 28 0.80 1.36 -6.02
N PHE A 29 0.89 2.03 -4.86
CA PHE A 29 1.48 1.43 -3.67
C PHE A 29 0.70 0.18 -3.22
N TYR A 30 -0.63 0.25 -3.13
CA TYR A 30 -1.43 -0.91 -2.75
C TYR A 30 -1.35 -2.04 -3.77
N ASP A 31 -1.36 -1.74 -5.07
CA ASP A 31 -1.19 -2.74 -6.13
C ASP A 31 0.17 -3.45 -6.01
N ASN A 32 1.23 -2.72 -5.67
CA ASN A 32 2.56 -3.28 -5.44
C ASN A 32 2.61 -4.16 -4.18
N VAL A 33 1.88 -3.80 -3.12
CA VAL A 33 1.77 -4.63 -1.92
C VAL A 33 1.00 -5.91 -2.21
N LEU A 34 -0.15 -5.81 -2.89
CA LEU A 34 -1.00 -6.95 -3.22
C LEU A 34 -0.36 -7.91 -4.22
N SER A 35 0.46 -7.41 -5.15
CA SER A 35 1.23 -8.24 -6.07
C SER A 35 2.48 -8.88 -5.44
N GLY A 36 2.83 -8.50 -4.19
CA GLY A 36 4.04 -8.96 -3.51
C GLY A 36 5.33 -8.26 -3.98
N ALA A 37 5.24 -7.28 -4.87
CA ALA A 37 6.40 -6.50 -5.32
C ALA A 37 6.95 -5.58 -4.22
N THR A 38 6.09 -5.17 -3.27
CA THR A 38 6.47 -4.45 -2.06
C THR A 38 6.01 -5.23 -0.83
N PRO A 39 6.88 -5.53 0.14
CA PRO A 39 6.48 -6.25 1.33
C PRO A 39 5.53 -5.40 2.18
N TYR A 40 4.47 -6.03 2.68
CA TYR A 40 3.60 -5.39 3.66
C TYR A 40 4.30 -5.29 5.01
N VAL A 41 4.25 -4.11 5.63
CA VAL A 41 4.73 -3.88 6.99
C VAL A 41 3.59 -3.31 7.82
N SER A 42 3.19 -4.05 8.86
CA SER A 42 2.17 -3.60 9.80
C SER A 42 2.76 -2.58 10.76
N VAL A 43 2.09 -1.44 10.91
CA VAL A 43 2.43 -0.44 11.94
C VAL A 43 1.99 -0.91 13.34
N LEU A 44 1.05 -1.86 13.41
CA LEU A 44 0.44 -2.31 14.66
C LEU A 44 1.16 -3.53 15.27
N ILE A 45 1.89 -4.29 14.45
CA ILE A 45 2.61 -5.48 14.89
C ILE A 45 4.09 -5.14 14.86
N PRO A 46 4.79 -5.15 16.02
CA PRO A 46 6.23 -4.95 16.04
C PRO A 46 6.90 -5.93 15.08
N SER A 47 7.85 -5.44 14.28
CA SER A 47 8.51 -6.26 13.24
C SER A 47 9.12 -7.57 13.78
N ALA A 48 9.53 -7.57 15.07
CA ALA A 48 10.03 -8.75 15.77
C ALA A 48 8.99 -9.89 15.93
N ALA A 49 7.68 -9.58 15.92
CA ALA A 49 6.62 -10.58 16.03
C ALA A 49 6.33 -11.29 14.70
N LEU A 50 6.53 -10.61 13.55
CA LEU A 50 6.33 -11.20 12.22
C LEU A 50 7.44 -12.19 11.82
N ALA A 51 8.64 -12.08 12.40
CA ALA A 51 9.76 -12.97 12.13
C ALA A 51 9.56 -14.41 12.65
N LYS A 52 8.63 -14.61 13.59
CA LYS A 52 8.42 -15.89 14.28
C LYS A 52 7.51 -16.88 13.53
N GLU A 53 6.81 -16.42 12.49
CA GLU A 53 5.92 -17.28 11.69
C GLU A 53 6.62 -17.90 10.47
N SER A 54 7.73 -17.30 10.03
CA SER A 54 8.55 -17.77 8.90
C SER A 54 9.63 -18.81 9.29
N GLU A 55 9.72 -19.18 10.57
CA GLU A 55 10.69 -20.16 11.13
C GLU A 55 10.05 -21.52 11.52
N GLU A 56 8.93 -21.93 10.93
CA GLU A 56 8.42 -23.31 11.06
C GLU A 56 9.02 -24.20 9.93
N PRO A 57 10.09 -24.97 10.16
CA PRO A 57 10.55 -26.00 9.24
C PRO A 57 9.57 -27.17 9.24
N GLY A 58 9.16 -27.60 8.04
CA GLY A 58 8.07 -28.53 7.84
C GLY A 58 8.24 -29.91 8.47
N GLU A 59 7.13 -30.46 8.95
CA GLU A 59 6.92 -31.90 9.11
C GLU A 59 6.04 -32.42 7.97
N LEU A 60 6.66 -32.73 6.84
CA LEU A 60 6.13 -33.73 5.91
C LEU A 60 6.38 -35.12 6.52
N LYS A 61 5.54 -35.57 7.45
CA LYS A 61 5.49 -37.01 7.76
C LYS A 61 4.71 -37.72 6.67
N GLY A 62 5.45 -38.41 5.80
CA GLY A 62 4.92 -39.43 4.92
C GLY A 62 4.16 -40.47 5.75
N ALA A 63 2.84 -40.49 5.59
CA ALA A 63 2.01 -41.60 6.02
C ALA A 63 2.18 -42.72 4.99
N GLU A 64 2.98 -43.72 5.33
CA GLU A 64 3.02 -45.00 4.62
C GLU A 64 1.59 -45.54 4.46
N ARG A 65 1.18 -45.76 3.20
CA ARG A 65 0.01 -46.55 2.87
C ARG A 65 0.50 -47.95 2.50
N LYS A 66 0.14 -48.90 3.39
CA LYS A 66 -0.06 -50.35 3.22
C LYS A 66 0.90 -51.14 2.34
#